data_AF-A0A8T7HP27-F1
#
_entry.id   AF-A0A8T7HP27-F1
#
_cell.length_a   1.000
_cell.length_b   1.000
_cell.length_c   1.000
_cell.angle_alpha   90.00
_cell.angle_beta   90.00
_cell.angle_gamma   90.00
#
_symmetry.space_group_name_H-M   'P 1'
#
loop_
_entity.id
_entity.type
_entity.pdbx_description
1 polymer ?
#
loop_
_entity_poly.entity_id
_entity_poly.type
_entity_poly.pdbx_seq_one_letter_code
_entity_poly.pdbx_strand_id
1 'polypeptide(L)'
;MSDLIETNLVSKYFLILALINTIAAICFTLPILLPTSGLPLIIGAFPGTWLIVGYFVFLIVGVIGMLGWSIVYGSMSSMFDKHQTSKRLSIIHIVFSELAIYGVASTISFIGWQGGQALRQGLSIASVGFLIEPYVLPTGVFVALVLLGQLIGVLNIFSTIRMR
;
A
#
# COMPACT_ATOMS: atom_id res chain seq x y z
N MET A 1 -9.11 15.28 -25.67
CA MET A 1 -8.31 15.47 -24.43
C MET A 1 -6.88 15.05 -24.73
N SER A 2 -5.86 15.74 -24.22
CA SER A 2 -4.47 15.28 -24.37
C SER A 2 -4.28 13.92 -23.70
N ASP A 3 -3.72 12.95 -24.42
CA ASP A 3 -3.36 11.62 -23.93
C ASP A 3 -2.04 11.59 -23.14
N LEU A 4 -1.33 12.73 -23.12
CA LEU A 4 -0.06 12.91 -22.45
C LEU A 4 -0.19 13.82 -21.23
N ILE A 5 0.67 13.58 -20.25
CA ILE A 5 0.83 14.37 -19.01
C ILE A 5 2.32 14.56 -18.74
N GLU A 6 2.68 15.67 -18.10
CA GLU A 6 4.07 15.91 -17.69
C GLU A 6 4.55 14.89 -16.65
N THR A 7 5.75 14.34 -16.85
CA THR A 7 6.37 13.38 -15.93
C THR A 7 6.59 13.98 -14.54
N ASN A 8 6.97 15.26 -14.47
CA ASN A 8 7.11 16.01 -13.22
C ASN A 8 5.79 16.18 -12.47
N LEU A 9 4.66 16.29 -13.18
CA LEU A 9 3.35 16.37 -12.53
C LEU A 9 2.95 15.03 -11.90
N VAL A 10 3.20 13.92 -12.61
CA VAL A 10 2.98 12.56 -12.08
C VAL A 10 3.89 12.31 -10.85
N SER A 11 5.15 12.73 -10.93
CA SER A 11 6.09 12.68 -9.80
C SER A 11 5.55 13.41 -8.57
N LYS A 12 5.00 14.62 -8.74
CA LYS A 12 4.38 15.39 -7.66
C LYS A 12 3.18 14.67 -7.04
N TYR A 13 2.35 14.02 -7.84
CA TYR A 13 1.21 13.25 -7.30
C TYR A 13 1.68 12.09 -6.41
N PHE A 14 2.68 11.32 -6.84
CA PHE A 14 3.28 10.27 -6.00
C PHE A 14 3.91 10.82 -4.71
N LEU A 15 4.55 11.99 -4.77
CA LEU A 15 5.10 12.65 -3.58
C LEU A 15 3.99 13.06 -2.59
N ILE A 16 2.91 13.67 -3.10
CA ILE A 16 1.77 14.07 -2.27
C ILE A 16 1.15 12.83 -1.60
N LEU A 17 0.96 11.74 -2.35
CA LEU A 17 0.42 10.49 -1.80
C LEU A 17 1.35 9.89 -0.74
N ALA A 18 2.67 9.91 -0.96
CA ALA A 18 3.61 9.47 0.05
C ALA A 18 3.50 10.27 1.36
N LEU A 19 3.30 11.60 1.27
CA LEU A 19 3.11 12.45 2.44
C LEU A 19 1.77 12.16 3.14
N ILE A 20 0.69 11.99 2.37
CA ILE A 20 -0.62 11.57 2.91
C ILE A 20 -0.50 10.22 3.62
N ASN A 21 0.16 9.25 3.00
CA ASN A 21 0.38 7.93 3.58
C ASN A 21 1.31 7.99 4.80
N THR A 22 2.26 8.91 4.85
CA THR A 22 3.06 9.15 6.06
C THR A 22 2.18 9.62 7.22
N ILE A 23 1.26 10.56 6.97
CA ILE A 23 0.31 11.02 7.98
C ILE A 23 -0.61 9.87 8.43
N ALA A 24 -1.12 9.08 7.48
CA ALA A 24 -1.93 7.90 7.79
C ALA A 24 -1.16 6.88 8.66
N ALA A 25 0.11 6.63 8.34
CA ALA A 25 0.98 5.74 9.11
C ALA A 25 1.19 6.26 10.54
N ILE A 26 1.41 7.57 10.72
CA ILE A 26 1.50 8.19 12.06
C ILE A 26 0.22 7.90 12.84
N CYS A 27 -0.95 8.20 12.27
CA CYS A 27 -2.24 7.94 12.90
C CYS A 27 -2.43 6.47 13.29
N PHE A 28 -1.99 5.54 12.45
CA PHE A 28 -2.07 4.10 12.72
C PHE A 28 -1.13 3.66 13.85
N THR A 29 -0.03 4.39 14.06
CA THR A 29 0.97 4.08 15.09
C THR A 29 0.58 4.65 16.45
N LEU A 30 -0.18 5.75 16.50
CA LEU A 30 -0.57 6.42 17.74
C LEU A 30 -1.20 5.48 18.80
N PRO A 31 -2.10 4.54 18.46
CA PRO A 31 -2.68 3.63 19.44
C PRO A 31 -1.66 2.75 20.18
N ILE A 32 -0.49 2.47 19.60
CA ILE A 32 0.59 1.71 20.26
C ILE A 32 1.10 2.44 21.50
N LEU A 33 1.05 3.78 21.50
CA LEU A 33 1.50 4.61 22.61
C LEU A 33 0.52 4.57 23.79
N LEU A 34 -0.68 4.02 23.60
CA LEU A 34 -1.70 3.90 24.65
C LEU A 34 -1.64 2.49 25.27
N PRO A 35 -1.22 2.34 26.54
CA PRO A 35 -1.14 1.03 27.20
C PRO A 35 -2.48 0.29 27.25
N THR A 36 -3.58 1.04 27.29
CA THR A 36 -4.96 0.53 27.30
C THR A 36 -5.37 -0.16 26.00
N SER A 37 -4.63 0.04 24.90
CA SER A 37 -4.89 -0.64 23.62
C SER A 37 -4.64 -2.16 23.71
N GLY A 38 -3.80 -2.60 24.64
CA GLY A 38 -3.36 -4.00 24.74
C GLY A 38 -2.61 -4.50 23.51
N LEU A 39 -2.20 -3.63 22.59
CA LEU A 39 -1.56 -3.99 21.32
C LEU A 39 -0.33 -4.90 21.48
N PRO A 40 0.59 -4.68 22.43
CA PRO A 40 1.73 -5.59 22.63
C PRO A 40 1.32 -7.04 22.90
N LEU A 41 0.22 -7.23 23.64
CA LEU A 41 -0.30 -8.56 23.97
C LEU A 41 -1.02 -9.21 22.78
N ILE A 42 -1.64 -8.41 21.90
CA ILE A 42 -2.25 -8.89 20.65
C ILE A 42 -1.15 -9.36 19.71
N ILE A 43 -0.16 -8.49 19.48
CA ILE A 43 0.92 -8.67 18.51
C ILE A 43 1.81 -9.87 18.87
N GLY A 44 2.00 -10.15 20.17
CA GLY A 44 2.88 -11.22 20.63
C GLY A 44 2.44 -12.65 20.28
N ALA A 45 1.21 -12.83 19.78
CA ALA A 45 0.68 -14.14 19.40
C ALA A 45 0.14 -14.12 17.96
N PHE A 46 0.33 -15.20 17.21
CA PHE A 46 -0.35 -15.40 15.94
C PHE A 46 -1.85 -15.57 16.17
N PRO A 47 -2.76 -14.91 15.41
CA PRO A 47 -2.52 -14.13 14.20
C PRO A 47 -2.28 -12.63 14.43
N GLY A 48 -2.21 -12.15 15.67
CA GLY A 48 -1.98 -10.73 15.99
C GLY A 48 -0.70 -10.12 15.42
N THR A 49 0.31 -10.92 15.12
CA THR A 49 1.51 -10.49 14.37
C THR A 49 1.19 -9.90 12.99
N TRP A 50 0.09 -10.30 12.35
CA TRP A 50 -0.33 -9.75 11.05
C TRP A 50 -0.63 -8.26 11.12
N LEU A 51 -0.98 -7.70 12.28
CA LEU A 51 -1.18 -6.26 12.44
C LEU A 51 0.11 -5.48 12.14
N ILE A 52 1.25 -5.99 12.62
CA ILE A 52 2.56 -5.41 12.31
C ILE A 52 2.92 -5.63 10.84
N VAL A 53 2.62 -6.79 10.27
CA VAL A 53 2.87 -7.07 8.85
C VAL A 53 2.12 -6.08 7.96
N GLY A 54 0.83 -5.86 8.22
CA GLY A 54 0.00 -4.88 7.49
C GLY A 54 0.58 -3.48 7.58
N TYR A 55 1.02 -3.06 8.77
CA TYR A 55 1.67 -1.77 8.98
C TYR A 55 3.00 -1.63 8.22
N PHE A 56 3.89 -2.63 8.27
CA PHE A 56 5.15 -2.58 7.54
C PHE A 56 4.96 -2.62 6.02
N VAL A 57 4.00 -3.41 5.52
CA VAL A 57 3.64 -3.40 4.11
C VAL A 57 3.17 -2.01 3.68
N PHE A 58 2.35 -1.33 4.50
CA PHE A 58 1.93 0.03 4.25
C PHE A 58 3.09 1.04 4.24
N LEU A 59 4.02 0.95 5.20
CA LEU A 59 5.22 1.80 5.20
C LEU A 59 6.10 1.55 3.96
N ILE A 60 6.39 0.30 3.64
CA ILE A 60 7.32 -0.05 2.55
C ILE A 60 6.70 0.29 1.20
N VAL A 61 5.45 -0.10 0.94
CA VAL A 61 4.83 0.08 -0.37
C VAL A 61 4.11 1.43 -0.47
N GLY A 62 3.34 1.80 0.55
CA GLY A 62 2.50 3.00 0.55
C GLY A 62 3.26 4.29 0.85
N VAL A 63 4.36 4.23 1.59
CA VAL A 63 5.21 5.42 1.83
C VAL A 63 6.46 5.36 0.97
N ILE A 64 7.35 4.39 1.23
CA ILE A 64 8.65 4.31 0.54
C ILE A 64 8.47 4.02 -0.95
N GLY A 65 7.55 3.10 -1.32
CA GLY A 65 7.26 2.78 -2.72
C GLY A 65 6.70 3.97 -3.49
N MET A 66 5.80 4.75 -2.89
CA MET A 66 5.27 5.98 -3.49
C MET A 66 6.37 7.04 -3.67
N LEU A 67 7.26 7.22 -2.69
CA LEU A 67 8.44 8.07 -2.85
C LEU A 67 9.34 7.57 -3.99
N GLY A 68 9.57 6.26 -4.07
CA GLY A 68 10.34 5.64 -5.14
C GLY A 68 9.77 5.97 -6.52
N TRP A 69 8.45 5.83 -6.70
CA TRP A 69 7.80 6.19 -7.95
C TRP A 69 7.84 7.68 -8.25
N SER A 70 7.74 8.53 -7.23
CA SER A 70 7.94 9.97 -7.39
C SER A 70 9.32 10.28 -7.98
N ILE A 71 10.37 9.65 -7.44
CA ILE A 71 11.75 9.82 -7.92
C ILE A 71 11.89 9.30 -9.36
N VAL A 72 11.35 8.11 -9.66
CA VAL A 72 11.41 7.52 -11.01
C VAL A 72 10.77 8.45 -12.04
N TYR A 73 9.54 8.92 -11.81
CA TYR A 73 8.88 9.84 -12.75
C TYR A 73 9.60 11.19 -12.83
N GLY A 74 10.14 11.70 -11.72
CA GLY A 74 10.89 12.97 -11.71
C GLY A 74 12.23 12.88 -12.46
N SER A 75 12.85 11.71 -12.47
CA SER A 75 14.15 11.47 -13.13
C SER A 75 14.02 11.20 -14.63
N MET A 76 12.79 11.08 -15.17
CA MET A 76 12.58 10.82 -16.60
C MET A 76 13.15 11.92 -17.50
N SER A 77 13.06 13.17 -17.05
CA SER A 77 13.59 14.31 -17.81
C SER A 77 15.12 14.32 -17.83
N SER A 78 15.78 14.06 -16.70
CA SER A 78 17.23 14.10 -16.59
C SER A 78 17.93 12.87 -17.18
N MET A 79 17.33 11.68 -17.09
CA MET A 79 17.96 10.43 -17.52
C MET A 79 17.65 10.07 -18.98
N PHE A 80 16.47 10.43 -19.49
CA PHE A 80 15.99 9.98 -20.80
C PHE A 80 15.51 11.12 -21.71
N ASP A 81 15.61 12.38 -21.27
CA ASP A 81 15.10 13.56 -22.00
C ASP A 81 13.60 13.44 -22.33
N LYS A 82 12.84 12.80 -21.43
CA LYS A 82 11.39 12.60 -21.59
C LYS A 82 10.61 13.43 -20.57
N HIS A 83 9.89 14.42 -21.08
CA HIS A 83 9.08 15.34 -20.28
C HIS A 83 7.61 14.94 -20.19
N GLN A 84 7.14 14.01 -21.02
CA GLN A 84 5.74 13.61 -21.11
C GLN A 84 5.61 12.09 -21.04
N THR A 85 4.51 11.62 -20.46
CA THR A 85 4.16 10.20 -20.31
C THR A 85 2.68 9.98 -20.57
N SER A 86 2.23 8.73 -20.70
CA SER A 86 0.81 8.44 -20.90
C SER A 86 0.00 8.84 -19.68
N LYS A 87 -0.97 9.74 -19.88
CA LYS A 87 -1.89 10.19 -18.82
C LYS A 87 -2.73 9.04 -18.29
N ARG A 88 -3.26 8.20 -19.18
CA ARG A 88 -4.15 7.09 -18.82
C ARG A 88 -3.43 6.06 -17.95
N LEU A 89 -2.23 5.63 -18.37
CA LEU A 89 -1.45 4.67 -17.59
C LEU A 89 -0.99 5.26 -16.25
N SER A 90 -0.63 6.54 -16.21
CA SER A 90 -0.26 7.23 -14.97
C SER A 90 -1.41 7.26 -13.96
N ILE A 91 -2.63 7.60 -14.40
CA ILE A 91 -3.81 7.62 -13.53
C ILE A 91 -4.13 6.21 -13.02
N ILE A 92 -4.14 5.20 -13.90
CA ILE A 92 -4.43 3.83 -13.50
C ILE A 92 -3.38 3.34 -12.49
N HIS A 93 -2.10 3.62 -12.74
CA HIS A 93 -1.03 3.26 -11.82
C HIS A 93 -1.22 3.90 -10.44
N ILE A 94 -1.49 5.22 -10.38
CA ILE A 94 -1.72 5.93 -9.11
C ILE A 94 -2.91 5.33 -8.36
N VAL A 95 -4.06 5.19 -9.04
CA VAL A 95 -5.30 4.71 -8.41
C VAL A 95 -5.15 3.28 -7.92
N PHE A 96 -4.55 2.40 -8.72
CA PHE A 96 -4.38 1.00 -8.36
C PHE A 96 -3.41 0.86 -7.20
N SER A 97 -2.27 1.55 -7.24
CA SER A 97 -1.27 1.49 -6.17
C SER A 97 -1.85 1.97 -4.84
N GLU A 98 -2.62 3.07 -4.84
CA GLU A 98 -3.21 3.63 -3.63
C GLU A 98 -4.36 2.76 -3.09
N LEU A 99 -5.33 2.41 -3.94
CA LEU A 99 -6.46 1.56 -3.54
C LEU A 99 -5.97 0.21 -3.01
N ALA A 100 -5.00 -0.39 -3.70
CA ALA A 100 -4.47 -1.68 -3.34
C ALA A 100 -3.73 -1.65 -2.00
N ILE A 101 -2.88 -0.63 -1.75
CA ILE A 101 -2.11 -0.61 -0.51
C ILE A 101 -2.99 -0.37 0.72
N TYR A 102 -4.00 0.50 0.63
CA TYR A 102 -4.99 0.65 1.71
C TYR A 102 -5.80 -0.64 1.89
N GLY A 103 -6.19 -1.29 0.81
CA GLY A 103 -6.91 -2.56 0.86
C GLY A 103 -6.10 -3.68 1.53
N VAL A 104 -4.85 -3.90 1.13
CA VAL A 104 -3.95 -4.90 1.76
C VAL A 104 -3.71 -4.56 3.22
N ALA A 105 -3.30 -3.33 3.51
CA ALA A 105 -2.94 -2.91 4.86
C ALA A 105 -4.13 -3.04 5.82
N SER A 106 -5.31 -2.60 5.41
CA SER A 106 -6.52 -2.67 6.24
C SER A 106 -6.99 -4.11 6.47
N THR A 107 -7.05 -4.94 5.43
CA THR A 107 -7.53 -6.33 5.54
C THR A 107 -6.59 -7.20 6.36
N ILE A 108 -5.27 -7.12 6.13
CA ILE A 108 -4.26 -7.84 6.93
C ILE A 108 -4.27 -7.34 8.39
N SER A 109 -4.34 -6.03 8.59
CA SER A 109 -4.37 -5.49 9.96
C SER A 109 -5.63 -5.88 10.70
N PHE A 110 -6.77 -5.98 10.01
CA PHE A 110 -8.02 -6.45 10.58
C PHE A 110 -7.95 -7.93 10.97
N ILE A 111 -7.38 -8.78 10.12
CA ILE A 111 -7.10 -10.19 10.44
C ILE A 111 -6.25 -10.29 11.71
N GLY A 112 -5.17 -9.50 11.79
CA GLY A 112 -4.31 -9.47 12.97
C GLY A 112 -5.04 -9.01 14.22
N TRP A 113 -5.77 -7.91 14.14
CA TRP A 113 -6.54 -7.39 15.27
C TRP A 113 -7.58 -8.40 15.77
N GLN A 114 -8.46 -8.87 14.89
CA GLN A 114 -9.56 -9.76 15.28
C GLN A 114 -9.05 -11.09 15.82
N GLY A 115 -8.15 -11.75 15.10
CA GLY A 115 -7.71 -13.06 15.52
C GLY A 115 -6.80 -13.00 16.76
N GLY A 116 -5.98 -11.96 16.90
CA GLY A 116 -5.16 -11.75 18.10
C GLY A 116 -6.03 -11.46 19.33
N GLN A 117 -7.10 -10.66 19.19
CA GLN A 117 -8.04 -10.41 20.29
C GLN A 117 -8.87 -11.65 20.63
N ALA A 118 -9.36 -12.40 19.64
CA ALA A 118 -10.13 -13.62 19.86
C ALA A 118 -9.31 -14.68 20.63
N LEU A 119 -8.04 -14.87 20.30
CA LEU A 119 -7.18 -15.78 21.06
C LEU A 119 -6.95 -15.30 22.50
N ARG A 120 -6.77 -13.98 22.70
CA ARG A 120 -6.65 -13.41 24.05
C ARG A 120 -7.90 -13.60 24.89
N GLN A 121 -9.07 -13.67 24.25
CA GLN A 121 -10.35 -13.98 24.90
C GLN A 121 -10.53 -15.48 25.15
N GLY A 122 -9.56 -16.33 24.79
CA GLY A 122 -9.58 -17.76 25.04
C GLY A 122 -10.28 -18.59 23.97
N LEU A 123 -10.58 -18.02 22.79
CA LEU A 123 -11.14 -18.79 21.69
C LEU A 123 -10.13 -19.83 21.18
N SER A 124 -10.64 -20.96 20.69
CA SER A 124 -9.78 -21.97 20.06
C SER A 124 -9.19 -21.47 18.75
N ILE A 125 -8.03 -22.01 18.35
CA ILE A 125 -7.40 -21.71 17.05
C ILE A 125 -8.35 -21.99 15.89
N ALA A 126 -9.15 -23.06 15.97
CA ALA A 126 -10.13 -23.40 14.93
C ALA A 126 -11.21 -22.31 14.79
N SER A 127 -11.75 -21.83 15.92
CA SER A 127 -12.75 -20.74 15.94
C SER A 127 -12.17 -19.43 15.40
N VAL A 128 -10.90 -19.15 15.72
CA VAL A 128 -10.19 -17.98 15.21
C VAL A 128 -9.95 -18.08 13.70
N GLY A 129 -9.60 -19.27 13.21
CA GLY A 129 -9.48 -19.55 11.78
C GLY A 129 -10.75 -19.22 11.02
N PHE A 130 -11.90 -19.71 11.50
CA PHE A 130 -13.21 -19.42 10.91
C PHE A 130 -13.56 -17.92 10.95
N LEU A 131 -13.14 -17.20 11.99
CA LEU A 131 -13.37 -15.75 12.13
C LEU A 131 -12.58 -14.94 11.09
N ILE A 132 -11.33 -15.31 10.79
CA ILE A 132 -10.45 -14.53 9.91
C ILE A 132 -10.50 -14.97 8.44
N GLU A 133 -10.92 -16.22 8.17
CA GLU A 133 -10.95 -16.82 6.83
C GLU A 133 -11.66 -15.95 5.77
N PRO A 134 -12.81 -15.30 6.06
CA PRO A 134 -13.50 -14.45 5.06
C PRO A 134 -12.66 -13.28 4.54
N TYR A 135 -11.63 -12.85 5.28
CA TYR A 135 -10.76 -11.73 4.90
C TYR A 135 -9.52 -12.15 4.11
N VAL A 136 -9.22 -13.45 4.04
CA VAL A 136 -8.05 -13.96 3.30
C VAL A 136 -8.21 -13.71 1.80
N LEU A 137 -9.40 -13.98 1.23
CA LEU A 137 -9.65 -13.76 -0.20
C LEU A 137 -9.65 -12.27 -0.58
N PRO A 138 -10.35 -11.36 0.13
CA PRO A 138 -10.22 -9.91 -0.08
C PRO A 138 -8.78 -9.41 -0.01
N THR A 139 -7.99 -9.90 0.95
CA THR A 139 -6.56 -9.58 1.06
C THR A 139 -5.83 -9.96 -0.23
N GLY A 140 -6.05 -11.20 -0.72
CA GLY A 140 -5.45 -11.68 -1.96
C GLY A 140 -5.81 -10.84 -3.20
N VAL A 141 -7.06 -10.36 -3.28
CA VAL A 141 -7.50 -9.46 -4.36
C VAL A 141 -6.73 -8.14 -4.33
N PHE A 142 -6.56 -7.53 -3.16
CA PHE A 142 -5.79 -6.30 -3.05
C PHE A 142 -4.30 -6.51 -3.33
N VAL A 143 -3.72 -7.65 -2.92
CA VAL A 143 -2.34 -8.01 -3.29
C VAL A 143 -2.20 -8.10 -4.81
N ALA A 144 -3.14 -8.74 -5.50
CA ALA A 144 -3.14 -8.79 -6.96
C ALA A 144 -3.23 -7.40 -7.59
N LEU A 145 -4.04 -6.49 -7.02
CA LEU A 145 -4.12 -5.09 -7.47
C LEU A 145 -2.80 -4.34 -7.25
N VAL A 146 -2.05 -4.60 -6.18
CA VAL A 146 -0.70 -4.03 -5.99
C VAL A 146 0.18 -4.45 -7.16
N LEU A 147 0.24 -5.75 -7.47
CA LEU A 147 1.07 -6.29 -8.55
C LEU A 147 0.69 -5.69 -9.92
N LEU A 148 -0.61 -5.57 -10.20
CA LEU A 148 -1.10 -4.93 -11.41
C LEU A 148 -0.74 -3.45 -11.47
N GLY A 149 -0.88 -2.71 -10.37
CA GLY A 149 -0.44 -1.32 -10.26
C GLY A 149 1.03 -1.16 -10.61
N GLN A 150 1.91 -1.96 -9.98
CA GLN A 150 3.35 -1.94 -10.25
C GLN A 150 3.67 -2.26 -11.71
N LEU A 151 3.02 -3.28 -12.28
CA LEU A 151 3.20 -3.64 -13.68
C LEU A 151 2.81 -2.49 -14.62
N ILE A 152 1.69 -1.81 -14.35
CA ILE A 152 1.24 -0.66 -15.15
C ILE A 152 2.23 0.50 -15.02
N GLY A 153 2.78 0.76 -13.84
CA GLY A 153 3.84 1.74 -13.63
C GLY A 153 5.07 1.45 -14.48
N VAL A 154 5.56 0.21 -14.43
CA VAL A 154 6.70 -0.25 -15.23
C VAL A 154 6.43 -0.13 -16.74
N LEU A 155 5.27 -0.61 -17.20
CA LEU A 155 4.85 -0.50 -18.59
C LEU A 155 4.78 0.95 -19.06
N ASN A 156 4.29 1.86 -18.20
CA ASN A 156 4.22 3.27 -18.53
C ASN A 156 5.61 3.88 -18.72
N ILE A 157 6.55 3.59 -17.83
CA ILE A 157 7.95 4.03 -17.95
C ILE A 157 8.57 3.51 -19.26
N PHE A 158 8.45 2.21 -19.54
CA PHE A 158 8.98 1.66 -20.79
C PHE A 158 8.34 2.27 -22.03
N SER A 159 7.03 2.52 -22.00
CA SER A 159 6.34 3.20 -23.11
C SER A 159 6.87 4.62 -23.29
N THR A 160 7.14 5.32 -22.18
CA THR A 160 7.64 6.69 -22.17
C THR A 160 9.05 6.78 -22.77
N ILE A 161 9.94 5.86 -22.40
CA ILE A 161 11.30 5.80 -22.95
C ILE A 161 11.27 5.54 -24.47
N ARG A 162 10.30 4.74 -24.93
CA ARG A 162 10.16 4.39 -26.36
C ARG A 162 9.38 5.40 -27.19
N MET A 163 8.69 6.36 -26.58
CA MET A 163 8.03 7.44 -27.31
C MET A 163 9.09 8.25 -28.05
N ARG A 164 8.92 8.41 -29.37
CA ARG A 164 9.81 9.24 -30.19
C ARG A 164 9.59 10.70 -29.85
#